data_AF-A0A849SBU7-F1
#
_entry.id   AF-A0A849SBU7-F1
#
_cell.length_a   1.000
_cell.length_b   1.000
_cell.length_c   1.000
_cell.angle_alpha   90.00
_cell.angle_beta   90.00
_cell.angle_gamma   90.00
#
_symmetry.space_group_name_H-M   'P 1'
#
loop_
_entity.id
_entity.type
_entity.pdbx_description
1 polymer ?
#
loop_
_entity_poly.entity_id
_entity_poly.type
_entity_poly.pdbx_seq_one_letter_code
_entity_poly.pdbx_strand_id
1 'polypeptide(L)'
;MSRAKQVALVFAGYLLAFVASGLSAFFYDRSFSPADSQAMSGMIAGGTMFLAGGVFCLISIVPTGLALWFLRESRRFWAAFSFAGLLFAIVGLALSIAAVTTRGGMSREPLFALVSFLGIVQMFGSPLWIGGFLLFALLAPARDLRRRMLVAAAIEVGIAACGLLHFFAPVAPI
;
A
#
# COMPACT_ATOMS: atom_id res chain seq x y z
N MET A 1 -23.68 18.79 -10.43
CA MET A 1 -23.18 17.71 -11.31
C MET A 1 -23.84 16.40 -10.88
N SER A 2 -24.32 15.54 -11.78
CA SER A 2 -24.92 14.26 -11.36
C SER A 2 -23.87 13.28 -10.85
N ARG A 3 -24.23 12.36 -9.95
CA ARG A 3 -23.30 11.34 -9.40
C ARG A 3 -22.62 10.53 -10.50
N ALA A 4 -23.35 10.19 -11.56
CA ALA A 4 -22.80 9.48 -12.72
C ALA A 4 -21.66 10.26 -13.41
N LYS A 5 -21.81 11.59 -13.55
CA LYS A 5 -20.76 12.44 -14.14
C LYS A 5 -19.52 12.53 -13.25
N GLN A 6 -19.70 12.56 -11.92
CA GLN A 6 -18.58 12.55 -10.95
C GLN A 6 -17.79 11.26 -11.05
N VAL A 7 -18.49 10.12 -11.09
CA VAL A 7 -17.89 8.80 -11.27
C VAL A 7 -17.15 8.73 -12.61
N ALA A 8 -17.79 9.11 -13.71
CA ALA A 8 -17.17 9.11 -15.03
C ALA A 8 -15.90 9.97 -15.08
N LEU A 9 -15.89 11.14 -14.43
CA LEU A 9 -14.71 12.01 -14.36
C LEU A 9 -13.54 11.36 -13.61
N VAL A 10 -13.81 10.74 -12.46
CA VAL A 10 -12.78 10.02 -11.69
C VAL A 10 -12.23 8.84 -12.50
N PHE A 11 -13.11 8.06 -13.13
CA PHE A 11 -12.70 6.94 -13.99
C PHE A 11 -11.86 7.41 -15.18
N ALA A 12 -12.23 8.51 -15.83
CA ALA A 12 -11.43 9.08 -16.92
C ALA A 12 -10.03 9.48 -16.44
N GLY A 13 -9.91 10.06 -15.24
CA GLY A 13 -8.62 10.39 -14.64
C GLY A 13 -7.76 9.14 -14.35
N TYR A 14 -8.34 8.07 -13.83
CA TYR A 14 -7.61 6.80 -13.65
C TYR A 14 -7.20 6.16 -14.98
N LEU A 15 -8.04 6.25 -16.02
CA LEU A 15 -7.71 5.75 -17.35
C LEU A 15 -6.51 6.53 -17.93
N LEU A 16 -6.50 7.85 -17.78
CA LEU A 16 -5.36 8.68 -18.19
C LEU A 16 -4.08 8.33 -17.41
N ALA A 17 -4.17 8.10 -16.10
CA ALA A 17 -3.04 7.66 -15.28
C ALA A 17 -2.50 6.31 -15.77
N PHE A 18 -3.38 5.38 -16.12
CA PHE A 18 -3.03 4.07 -16.65
C PHE A 18 -2.35 4.17 -18.02
N VAL A 19 -2.89 5.00 -18.93
CA VAL A 19 -2.27 5.25 -20.23
C VAL A 19 -0.88 5.87 -20.08
N ALA A 20 -0.73 6.88 -19.22
CA ALA A 20 0.57 7.51 -18.97
C ALA A 20 1.60 6.53 -18.38
N SER A 21 1.16 5.66 -17.46
CA SER A 21 1.98 4.57 -16.93
C SER A 21 2.44 3.62 -18.03
N GLY A 22 1.53 3.16 -18.89
CA GLY A 22 1.86 2.29 -20.02
C GLY A 22 2.81 2.95 -21.03
N LEU A 23 2.63 4.25 -21.31
CA LEU A 23 3.54 5.01 -22.16
C LEU A 23 4.93 5.11 -21.53
N SER A 24 5.03 5.37 -20.22
CA SER A 24 6.32 5.42 -19.54
C SER A 24 7.07 4.09 -19.61
N ALA A 25 6.36 2.98 -19.44
CA ALA A 25 6.90 1.63 -19.61
C ALA A 25 7.40 1.40 -21.04
N PHE A 26 6.60 1.79 -22.04
CA PHE A 26 6.94 1.64 -23.44
C PHE A 26 8.21 2.42 -23.82
N PHE A 27 8.34 3.67 -23.38
CA PHE A 27 9.54 4.47 -23.66
C PHE A 27 10.78 3.95 -22.92
N TYR A 28 10.61 3.45 -21.70
CA TYR A 28 11.69 2.85 -20.93
C TYR A 28 12.24 1.58 -21.60
N ASP A 29 11.36 0.67 -22.02
CA ASP A 29 11.75 -0.58 -22.69
C ASP A 29 12.51 -0.31 -24.01
N ARG A 30 12.08 0.71 -24.77
CA ARG A 30 12.76 1.15 -26.01
C ARG A 30 14.13 1.78 -25.79
N SER A 31 14.52 2.06 -24.55
CA SER A 31 15.82 2.64 -24.24
C SER A 31 16.95 1.59 -24.19
N PHE A 32 16.63 0.29 -24.23
CA PHE A 32 17.61 -0.79 -24.16
C PHE A 32 17.90 -1.40 -25.53
N SER A 33 19.15 -1.85 -25.73
CA SER A 33 19.51 -2.60 -26.93
C SER A 33 19.01 -4.06 -26.83
N PRO A 34 18.79 -4.76 -27.96
CA PRO A 34 18.37 -6.16 -27.93
C PRO A 34 19.34 -7.10 -27.21
N ALA A 35 20.64 -6.77 -27.21
CA ALA A 35 21.66 -7.54 -26.48
C ALA A 35 21.50 -7.38 -24.97
N ASP A 36 21.22 -6.16 -24.50
CA ASP A 36 20.97 -5.86 -23.09
C ASP A 36 19.67 -6.51 -22.60
N SER A 37 18.62 -6.50 -23.44
CA SER A 37 17.34 -7.16 -23.14
C SER A 37 17.48 -8.66 -22.91
N GLN A 38 18.42 -9.34 -23.58
CA GLN A 38 18.66 -10.77 -23.37
C GLN A 38 19.51 -11.03 -22.12
N ALA A 39 20.52 -10.19 -21.87
CA ALA A 39 21.42 -10.36 -20.73
C ALA A 39 20.75 -10.01 -19.39
N MET A 40 19.85 -9.02 -19.38
CA MET A 40 19.32 -8.38 -18.17
C MET A 40 17.79 -8.31 -18.14
N SER A 41 17.12 -9.23 -18.86
CA SER A 41 15.65 -9.24 -19.04
C SER A 41 14.87 -9.09 -17.73
N GLY A 42 15.24 -9.83 -16.69
CA GLY A 42 14.57 -9.76 -15.39
C GLY A 42 14.73 -8.42 -14.68
N MET A 43 15.91 -7.82 -14.77
CA MET A 43 16.18 -6.51 -14.16
C MET A 43 15.43 -5.39 -14.89
N ILE A 44 15.40 -5.45 -16.23
CA ILE A 44 14.65 -4.49 -17.06
C ILE A 44 13.15 -4.65 -16.80
N ALA A 45 12.62 -5.87 -16.74
CA ALA A 45 11.21 -6.12 -16.43
C ALA A 45 10.83 -5.57 -15.04
N GLY A 46 11.65 -5.83 -14.02
CA GLY A 46 11.47 -5.27 -12.68
C GLY A 46 11.49 -3.75 -12.67
N GLY A 47 12.50 -3.13 -13.31
CA GLY A 47 12.60 -1.67 -13.44
C GLY A 47 11.40 -1.05 -14.16
N THR A 48 10.93 -1.68 -15.23
CA THR A 48 9.74 -1.28 -15.99
C THR A 48 8.50 -1.33 -15.10
N MET A 49 8.32 -2.40 -14.32
CA MET A 49 7.20 -2.55 -13.39
C MET A 49 7.21 -1.46 -12.32
N PHE A 50 8.36 -1.17 -11.70
CA PHE A 50 8.48 -0.11 -10.69
C PHE A 50 8.25 1.28 -11.28
N LEU A 51 8.80 1.58 -12.46
CA LEU A 51 8.58 2.86 -13.13
C LEU A 51 7.11 3.05 -13.49
N ALA A 52 6.50 2.07 -14.15
CA ALA A 52 5.10 2.11 -14.53
C ALA A 52 4.19 2.27 -13.30
N GLY A 53 4.43 1.48 -12.26
CA GLY A 53 3.71 1.56 -10.99
C GLY A 53 3.88 2.93 -10.32
N GLY A 54 5.11 3.46 -10.27
CA GLY A 54 5.39 4.78 -9.71
C GLY A 54 4.68 5.91 -10.46
N VAL A 55 4.74 5.92 -11.80
CA VAL A 55 4.04 6.90 -12.64
C VAL A 55 2.53 6.82 -12.45
N PHE A 56 1.97 5.61 -12.42
CA PHE A 56 0.54 5.41 -12.14
C PHE A 56 0.16 5.97 -10.77
N CYS A 57 0.91 5.62 -9.72
CA CYS A 57 0.68 6.09 -8.36
C CYS A 57 0.71 7.63 -8.29
N LEU A 58 1.71 8.27 -8.90
CA LEU A 58 1.85 9.73 -8.90
C LEU A 58 0.69 10.42 -9.62
N ILE A 59 0.36 9.99 -10.84
CA ILE A 59 -0.69 10.63 -11.64
C ILE A 59 -2.08 10.34 -11.03
N SER A 60 -2.27 9.16 -10.43
CA SER A 60 -3.52 8.78 -9.80
C SER A 60 -3.85 9.55 -8.51
N ILE A 61 -2.91 10.35 -7.96
CA ILE A 61 -3.20 11.26 -6.83
C ILE A 61 -4.34 12.23 -7.18
N VAL A 62 -4.38 12.74 -8.41
CA VAL A 62 -5.39 13.71 -8.86
C VAL A 62 -6.80 13.10 -8.89
N PRO A 63 -7.08 11.99 -9.61
CA PRO A 63 -8.40 11.36 -9.59
C PRO A 63 -8.76 10.83 -8.20
N THR A 64 -7.79 10.38 -7.40
CA THR A 64 -8.03 9.98 -6.01
C THR A 64 -8.49 11.17 -5.16
N GLY A 65 -7.81 12.32 -5.26
CA GLY A 65 -8.22 13.54 -4.58
C GLY A 65 -9.62 14.01 -4.97
N LEU A 66 -9.95 13.95 -6.26
CA LEU A 66 -11.31 14.24 -6.75
C LEU A 66 -12.35 13.27 -6.21
N ALA A 67 -12.04 11.97 -6.19
CA ALA A 67 -12.92 10.95 -5.63
C ALA A 67 -13.20 11.20 -4.14
N LEU A 68 -12.17 11.51 -3.36
CA LEU A 68 -12.28 11.83 -1.94
C LEU A 68 -13.07 13.13 -1.70
N TRP A 69 -12.91 14.12 -2.57
CA TRP A 69 -13.70 15.34 -2.53
C TRP A 69 -15.19 15.04 -2.69
N PHE A 70 -15.58 14.23 -3.68
CA PHE A 70 -16.98 13.84 -3.89
C PHE A 70 -17.52 12.94 -2.77
N LEU A 71 -16.68 12.12 -2.15
CA LEU A 71 -17.06 11.22 -1.06
C LEU A 71 -17.08 11.91 0.32
N ARG A 72 -16.61 13.15 0.43
CA ARG A 72 -16.53 13.90 1.70
C ARG A 72 -17.87 13.99 2.44
N GLU A 73 -18.97 14.10 1.71
CA GLU A 73 -20.32 14.20 2.29
C GLU A 73 -20.87 12.85 2.80
N SER A 74 -20.30 11.72 2.37
CA SER A 74 -20.82 10.39 2.69
C SER A 74 -20.27 9.87 4.01
N ARG A 75 -20.95 10.15 5.13
CA ARG A 75 -20.56 9.63 6.45
C ARG A 75 -20.46 8.10 6.49
N ARG A 76 -21.32 7.39 5.74
CA ARG A 76 -21.31 5.92 5.68
C ARG A 76 -20.01 5.38 5.08
N PHE A 77 -19.50 6.03 4.03
CA PHE A 77 -18.23 5.67 3.40
C PHE A 77 -17.09 5.81 4.41
N TRP A 78 -16.96 6.97 5.05
CA TRP A 78 -15.91 7.21 6.04
C TRP A 78 -16.00 6.30 7.26
N ALA A 79 -17.22 5.95 7.69
CA ALA A 79 -17.43 4.98 8.76
C ALA A 79 -16.93 3.58 8.37
N ALA A 80 -17.36 3.07 7.22
CA ALA A 80 -16.93 1.77 6.71
C ALA A 80 -15.41 1.72 6.49
N PHE A 81 -14.86 2.77 5.87
CA PHE A 81 -13.42 2.87 5.62
C PHE A 81 -12.60 2.94 6.91
N SER A 82 -13.04 3.72 7.92
CA SER A 82 -12.36 3.77 9.23
C SER A 82 -12.41 2.45 9.99
N PHE A 83 -13.53 1.73 9.89
CA PHE A 83 -13.66 0.44 10.52
C PHE A 83 -12.81 -0.62 9.83
N ALA A 84 -12.85 -0.68 8.49
CA ALA A 84 -12.04 -1.60 7.70
C ALA A 84 -10.54 -1.33 7.88
N GLY A 85 -10.13 -0.06 7.87
CA GLY A 85 -8.74 0.34 8.10
C GLY A 85 -8.24 -0.04 9.49
N LEU A 86 -9.06 0.15 10.53
CA LEU A 86 -8.72 -0.28 11.88
C LEU A 86 -8.61 -1.81 11.99
N LEU A 87 -9.55 -2.54 11.41
CA LEU A 87 -9.52 -4.01 11.40
C LEU A 87 -8.27 -4.52 10.66
N PHE A 88 -7.97 -3.93 9.50
CA PHE A 88 -6.77 -4.23 8.73
C PHE A 88 -5.50 -4.01 9.56
N ALA A 89 -5.38 -2.88 10.26
CA ALA A 89 -4.23 -2.59 11.11
C ALA A 89 -4.11 -3.59 12.28
N ILE A 90 -5.23 -3.99 12.90
CA ILE A 90 -5.24 -4.99 13.98
C ILE A 90 -4.76 -6.36 13.49
N VAL A 91 -5.30 -6.82 12.35
CA VAL A 91 -4.89 -8.09 11.73
C VAL A 91 -3.42 -8.02 11.31
N GLY A 92 -3.01 -6.92 10.69
CA GLY A 92 -1.63 -6.65 10.31
C GLY A 92 -0.68 -6.75 11.50
N LEU A 93 -1.03 -6.13 12.63
CA LEU A 93 -0.23 -6.20 13.86
C LEU A 93 -0.11 -7.63 14.38
N ALA A 94 -1.22 -8.39 14.41
CA ALA A 94 -1.19 -9.79 14.85
C ALA A 94 -0.25 -10.63 13.96
N LEU A 95 -0.33 -10.46 12.64
CA LEU A 95 0.54 -11.14 11.68
C LEU A 95 2.01 -10.72 11.86
N SER A 96 2.27 -9.43 12.06
CA SER A 96 3.63 -8.93 12.26
C SER A 96 4.25 -9.41 13.57
N ILE A 97 3.48 -9.46 14.66
CA ILE A 97 3.95 -10.05 15.93
C ILE A 97 4.25 -11.54 15.73
N ALA A 98 3.38 -12.29 15.07
CA ALA A 98 3.61 -13.70 14.77
C ALA A 98 4.88 -13.92 13.92
N ALA A 99 5.15 -13.05 12.94
CA ALA A 99 6.36 -13.09 12.14
C ALA A 99 7.63 -12.80 12.97
N VAL A 100 7.56 -11.92 13.97
CA VAL A 100 8.67 -11.64 14.89
C VAL A 100 8.92 -12.84 15.81
N THR A 101 7.88 -13.45 16.38
CA THR A 101 8.03 -14.53 17.37
C THR A 101 8.44 -15.88 16.75
N THR A 102 8.12 -16.10 15.48
CA THR A 102 8.48 -17.34 14.75
C THR A 102 9.83 -17.24 14.02
N ARG A 103 10.54 -16.12 14.20
CA ARG A 103 11.85 -15.87 13.57
C ARG A 103 12.85 -16.96 13.95
N GLY A 104 13.24 -17.79 12.98
CA GLY A 104 14.21 -18.88 13.14
C GLY A 104 13.61 -20.28 13.35
N GLY A 105 12.30 -20.40 13.56
CA GLY A 105 11.62 -21.70 13.62
C GLY A 105 11.16 -22.15 12.23
N MET A 106 11.89 -23.07 11.59
CA MET A 106 11.44 -23.73 10.35
C MET A 106 10.29 -24.71 10.64
N SER A 107 9.10 -24.17 10.90
CA SER A 107 7.88 -24.97 10.88
C SER A 107 7.51 -25.24 9.42
N ARG A 108 7.51 -26.51 8.99
CA ARG A 108 7.18 -26.95 7.62
C ARG A 108 5.70 -26.74 7.21
N GLU A 109 4.92 -26.09 8.06
CA GLU A 109 3.48 -25.90 7.87
C GLU A 109 3.20 -24.70 6.95
N PRO A 110 2.44 -24.89 5.85
CA PRO A 110 2.22 -23.86 4.83
C PRO A 110 1.49 -22.62 5.37
N LEU A 111 0.65 -22.79 6.39
CA LEU A 111 -0.07 -21.68 7.03
C LEU A 111 0.87 -20.72 7.76
N PHE A 112 1.91 -21.25 8.42
CA PHE A 112 2.90 -20.40 9.10
C PHE A 112 3.72 -19.59 8.09
N ALA A 113 4.12 -20.21 6.97
CA ALA A 113 4.82 -19.50 5.90
C ALA A 113 3.99 -18.35 5.32
N LEU A 114 2.68 -18.56 5.11
CA LEU A 114 1.77 -17.52 4.65
C LEU A 114 1.63 -16.38 5.66
N VAL A 115 1.49 -16.70 6.95
CA VAL A 115 1.40 -15.70 8.04
C VAL A 115 2.68 -14.86 8.10
N SER A 116 3.85 -15.49 8.08
CA SER A 116 5.14 -14.79 8.09
C SER A 116 5.31 -13.91 6.85
N PHE A 117 4.94 -14.41 5.67
CA PHE A 117 4.99 -13.64 4.43
C PHE A 117 4.08 -12.40 4.50
N LEU A 118 2.81 -12.57 4.90
CA LEU A 118 1.88 -11.45 5.06
C LEU A 118 2.34 -10.46 6.13
N GLY A 119 2.91 -10.95 7.24
CA GLY A 119 3.49 -10.12 8.29
C GLY A 119 4.66 -9.27 7.77
N ILE A 120 5.55 -9.84 6.96
CA ILE A 120 6.67 -9.13 6.33
C ILE A 120 6.16 -8.10 5.33
N VAL A 121 5.23 -8.48 4.45
CA VAL A 121 4.61 -7.55 3.49
C VAL A 121 3.98 -6.36 4.22
N GLN A 122 3.29 -6.61 5.34
CA GLN A 122 2.71 -5.56 6.16
C GLN A 122 3.76 -4.64 6.77
N MET A 123 4.86 -5.19 7.32
CA MET A 123 5.96 -4.39 7.87
C MET A 123 6.57 -3.44 6.84
N PHE A 124 6.80 -3.92 5.61
CA PHE A 124 7.30 -3.10 4.51
C PHE A 124 6.28 -2.07 4.01
N GLY A 125 4.99 -2.43 4.00
CA GLY A 125 3.90 -1.53 3.61
C GLY A 125 3.59 -0.46 4.66
N SER A 126 4.00 -0.66 5.91
CA SER A 126 3.59 0.17 7.04
C SER A 126 3.84 1.68 6.88
N PRO A 127 5.00 2.16 6.36
CA PRO A 127 5.19 3.59 6.13
C PRO A 127 4.15 4.20 5.19
N LEU A 128 3.73 3.44 4.16
CA LEU A 128 2.71 3.86 3.22
C LEU A 128 1.32 3.86 3.88
N TRP A 129 1.01 2.86 4.71
CA TRP A 129 -0.25 2.81 5.47
C TRP A 129 -0.36 3.92 6.51
N ILE A 130 0.73 4.27 7.21
CA ILE A 130 0.79 5.42 8.14
C ILE A 130 0.43 6.70 7.39
N GLY A 131 1.12 6.97 6.28
CA GLY A 131 0.85 8.14 5.45
C GLY A 131 -0.60 8.20 4.96
N GLY A 132 -1.13 7.06 4.50
CA GLY A 132 -2.52 6.91 4.09
C GLY A 132 -3.50 7.23 5.22
N PHE A 133 -3.39 6.58 6.37
CA PHE A 133 -4.29 6.81 7.51
C PHE A 133 -4.21 8.24 8.04
N LEU A 134 -3.03 8.86 8.07
CA LEU A 134 -2.88 10.27 8.44
C LEU A 134 -3.58 11.19 7.43
N LEU A 135 -3.39 10.96 6.13
CA LEU A 135 -4.08 11.71 5.08
C LEU A 135 -5.61 11.59 5.22
N PHE A 136 -6.11 10.37 5.42
CA PHE A 136 -7.54 10.14 5.60
C PHE A 136 -8.07 10.72 6.92
N ALA A 137 -7.27 10.75 7.99
CA ALA A 137 -7.61 11.42 9.24
C ALA A 137 -7.73 12.95 9.05
N LEU A 138 -6.89 13.56 8.21
CA LEU A 138 -6.98 14.98 7.89
C LEU A 138 -8.25 15.30 7.07
N LEU A 139 -8.60 14.43 6.13
CA LEU A 139 -9.73 14.63 5.21
C LEU A 139 -11.10 14.25 5.82
N ALA A 140 -11.13 13.34 6.80
CA ALA A 140 -12.39 12.86 7.35
C ALA A 140 -13.22 14.00 7.98
N PRO A 141 -14.55 14.04 7.77
CA PRO A 141 -15.37 15.17 8.20
C PRO A 141 -15.66 15.20 9.71
N ALA A 142 -15.65 14.03 10.38
CA ALA A 142 -16.11 13.89 11.77
C ALA A 142 -14.99 13.42 12.72
N ARG A 143 -14.95 13.99 13.93
CA ARG A 143 -13.86 13.76 14.92
C ARG A 143 -13.74 12.31 15.38
N ASP A 144 -14.85 11.59 15.48
CA ASP A 144 -14.90 10.16 15.79
C ASP A 144 -14.17 9.31 14.74
N LEU A 145 -14.41 9.60 13.46
CA LEU A 145 -13.77 8.90 12.34
C LEU A 145 -12.27 9.22 12.26
N ARG A 146 -11.90 10.49 12.51
CA ARG A 146 -10.49 10.90 12.60
C ARG A 146 -9.74 10.12 13.66
N ARG A 147 -10.34 9.99 14.87
CA ARG A 147 -9.72 9.24 15.98
C ARG A 147 -9.46 7.78 15.59
N ARG A 148 -10.41 7.11 14.93
CA ARG A 148 -10.22 5.72 14.47
C ARG A 148 -9.04 5.59 13.50
N MET A 149 -8.90 6.54 12.57
CA MET A 149 -7.77 6.57 11.64
C MET A 149 -6.43 6.85 12.34
N LEU A 150 -6.42 7.76 13.31
CA LEU A 150 -5.22 8.02 14.11
C LEU A 150 -4.81 6.80 14.95
N VAL A 151 -5.78 6.05 15.49
CA VAL A 151 -5.51 4.78 16.17
C VAL A 151 -4.94 3.75 15.19
N ALA A 152 -5.52 3.61 13.99
CA ALA A 152 -4.98 2.73 12.97
C ALA A 152 -3.54 3.13 12.58
N ALA A 153 -3.26 4.42 12.40
CA ALA A 153 -1.92 4.93 12.15
C ALA A 153 -0.94 4.62 13.29
N ALA A 154 -1.37 4.73 14.55
CA ALA A 154 -0.55 4.38 15.71
C ALA A 154 -0.24 2.87 15.77
N ILE A 155 -1.21 2.02 15.40
CA ILE A 155 -0.98 0.57 15.27
C ILE A 155 0.06 0.29 14.19
N GLU A 156 -0.02 0.96 13.04
CA GLU A 156 0.97 0.82 11.97
C GLU A 156 2.36 1.27 12.43
N VAL A 157 2.50 2.32 13.24
CA VAL A 157 3.80 2.66 13.85
C VAL A 157 4.35 1.50 14.69
N GLY A 158 3.48 0.78 15.42
CA GLY A 158 3.85 -0.45 16.12
C GLY A 158 4.30 -1.57 15.18
N ILE A 159 3.64 -1.74 14.04
CA ILE A 159 4.04 -2.69 12.99
C ILE A 159 5.42 -2.33 12.41
N ALA A 160 5.67 -1.06 12.12
CA ALA A 160 6.98 -0.60 11.67
C ALA A 160 8.08 -0.90 12.70
N ALA A 161 7.79 -0.72 14.00
CA ALA A 161 8.70 -1.12 15.07
C ALA A 161 8.92 -2.63 15.11
N CYS A 162 7.88 -3.46 14.90
CA CYS A 162 8.04 -4.91 14.73
C CYS A 162 8.95 -5.23 13.54
N GLY A 163 8.86 -4.51 12.43
CA GLY A 163 9.80 -4.63 11.31
C GLY A 163 11.24 -4.34 11.72
N LEU A 164 11.48 -3.23 12.42
CA LEU A 164 12.82 -2.91 12.92
C LEU A 164 13.37 -4.02 13.82
N LEU A 165 12.56 -4.55 14.74
CA LEU A 165 12.96 -5.68 15.58
C LEU A 165 13.21 -6.95 14.74
N HIS A 166 12.33 -7.25 13.78
CA HIS A 166 12.43 -8.40 12.89
C HIS A 166 13.59 -8.33 11.90
N PHE A 167 14.25 -7.19 11.69
CA PHE A 167 15.41 -7.11 10.80
C PHE A 167 16.71 -6.85 11.57
N PHE A 168 16.67 -6.05 12.63
CA PHE A 168 17.88 -5.57 13.31
C PHE A 168 18.14 -6.21 14.68
N ALA A 169 17.18 -6.90 15.29
CA ALA A 169 17.47 -7.58 16.56
C ALA A 169 18.39 -8.80 16.30
N PRO A 170 19.46 -8.99 17.10
CA PRO A 170 20.35 -10.13 16.97
C PRO A 170 19.58 -11.42 17.25
N VAL A 171 19.73 -12.43 16.38
CA VAL A 171 19.20 -13.77 16.60
C VAL A 171 20.22 -14.51 17.46
N ALA A 172 19.78 -15.10 18.57
CA ALA A 172 20.67 -15.92 19.40
C ALA A 172 21.28 -17.03 18.53
N PRO A 173 22.60 -17.28 18.58
CA PRO A 173 23.19 -18.40 17.88
C PRO A 173 22.54 -19.69 18.39
N ILE A 174 22.08 -20.50 17.43
CA ILE A 174 21.43 -21.79 17.64
C ILE A 174 22.47 -22.82 18.09
#